data_AF-A0A959VUB5-F1
#
_entry.id   AF-A0A959VUB5-F1
#
_cell.length_a   1.000
_cell.length_b   1.000
_cell.length_c   1.000
_cell.angle_alpha   90.00
_cell.angle_beta   90.00
_cell.angle_gamma   90.00
#
_symmetry.space_group_name_H-M   'P 1'
#
loop_
_entity.id
_entity.type
_entity.pdbx_description
1 polymer ?
#
loop_
_entity_poly.entity_id
_entity_poly.type
_entity_poly.pdbx_seq_one_letter_code
_entity_poly.pdbx_strand_id
1 'polypeptide(L)' 'KTGTAEVGPSGEVDAEGNDILIEDAWFAGFAPSDKPKLAVAVMIIDASGDGGTVAAPIAGAVLSDGL' A
#
# COMPACT_ATOMS: atom_id res chain seq x y z
N LYS A 1 -5.59 -9.04 0.52
CA LYS A 1 -4.84 -9.06 -0.76
C LYS A 1 -3.95 -7.83 -0.80
N THR A 2 -2.67 -8.02 -1.11
CA THR A 2 -1.71 -6.95 -1.37
C THR A 2 -1.65 -6.66 -2.87
N GLY A 3 -1.26 -5.45 -3.24
CA GLY A 3 -0.82 -5.13 -4.59
C GLY A 3 0.16 -3.97 -4.58
N THR A 4 0.90 -3.87 -5.68
CA THR A 4 1.73 -2.71 -6.04
C THR A 4 1.14 -2.17 -7.33
N ALA A 5 0.94 -0.86 -7.41
CA ALA A 5 0.54 -0.21 -8.64
C ALA A 5 1.64 0.76 -9.05
N GLU A 6 2.20 0.57 -10.24
CA GLU A 6 3.09 1.57 -10.85
C GLU A 6 2.21 2.68 -11.41
N VAL A 7 2.48 3.93 -11.01
CA VAL A 7 1.68 5.10 -11.44
C VAL A 7 2.31 5.76 -12.67
N GLY A 8 3.54 5.38 -13.02
CA GLY A 8 4.32 5.93 -14.12
C GLY A 8 5.30 7.02 -13.65
N PRO A 9 5.86 7.81 -14.60
CA PRO A 9 6.81 8.87 -14.29
C PRO A 9 6.23 9.90 -13.31
N SER A 10 7.03 10.26 -12.31
CA SER A 10 6.73 11.32 -11.34
C SER A 10 6.58 12.71 -11.96
N GLY A 11 7.10 12.89 -13.18
CA GLY A 11 7.37 14.21 -13.75
C GLY A 11 8.70 14.82 -13.30
N GLU A 12 9.43 14.12 -12.43
CA GLU A 12 10.81 14.44 -12.04
C GLU A 12 11.80 13.49 -12.74
N VAL A 13 13.00 13.99 -13.00
CA VAL A 13 14.10 13.23 -13.60
C VAL A 13 15.27 13.12 -12.63
N ASP A 14 15.98 12.00 -12.67
CA ASP A 14 17.21 11.80 -11.92
C ASP A 14 18.38 12.64 -12.48
N ALA A 15 19.56 12.53 -11.86
CA ALA A 15 20.76 13.26 -12.28
C ALA A 15 21.24 12.87 -13.69
N GLU A 16 20.88 11.68 -14.17
CA GLU A 16 21.18 11.17 -15.50
C GLU A 16 20.09 11.54 -16.54
N GLY A 17 18.98 12.15 -16.11
CA GLY A 17 17.86 12.57 -16.95
C GLY A 17 16.82 11.49 -17.22
N ASN A 18 16.81 10.40 -16.45
CA ASN A 18 15.77 9.37 -16.54
C ASN A 18 14.56 9.74 -15.67
N ASP A 19 13.36 9.37 -16.12
CA ASP A 19 12.14 9.53 -15.34
C ASP A 19 12.24 8.76 -14.01
N ILE A 20 12.00 9.45 -12.89
CA ILE A 20 11.80 8.79 -11.60
C ILE A 20 10.42 8.15 -11.62
N LEU A 21 10.36 6.84 -11.49
CA LEU A 21 9.10 6.10 -11.43
C LEU A 21 8.54 6.11 -10.00
N ILE A 22 7.23 6.33 -9.89
CA ILE A 22 6.51 6.27 -8.61
C ILE A 22 5.73 4.97 -8.53
N GLU A 23 5.79 4.32 -7.37
CA GLU A 23 4.95 3.19 -7.02
C GLU A 23 4.01 3.54 -5.88
N ASP A 24 2.77 3.08 -5.98
CA ASP A 24 1.82 3.11 -4.87
C ASP A 24 1.72 1.73 -4.22
N ALA A 25 1.65 1.72 -2.89
CA ALA A 25 1.47 0.52 -2.10
C ALA A 25 0.04 0.44 -1.58
N TRP A 26 -0.62 -0.70 -1.77
CA TRP A 26 -1.98 -0.87 -1.26
C TRP A 26 -2.26 -2.26 -0.68
N PHE A 27 -3.15 -2.27 0.31
CA PHE A 27 -3.65 -3.46 0.96
C PHE A 27 -5.16 -3.35 1.15
N ALA A 28 -5.90 -4.41 0.82
CA ALA A 28 -7.29 -4.56 1.18
C ALA A 28 -7.54 -5.90 1.87
N GLY A 29 -8.30 -5.90 2.96
CA GLY A 29 -8.57 -7.10 3.75
C GLY A 29 -9.81 -6.98 4.63
N PHE A 30 -10.13 -8.07 5.32
CA PHE A 30 -11.23 -8.11 6.29
C PHE A 30 -10.84 -8.98 7.49
N ALA A 31 -11.47 -8.73 8.64
CA ALA A 31 -11.23 -9.47 9.87
C ALA A 31 -12.48 -9.55 10.77
N PRO A 32 -12.58 -10.58 11.66
CA PRO A 32 -11.78 -11.81 11.68
C PRO A 32 -12.02 -12.68 10.44
N SER A 33 -11.12 -13.63 10.14
CA SER A 33 -11.21 -14.41 8.88
C SER A 33 -12.34 -15.44 8.86
N ASP A 34 -12.72 -15.98 10.02
CA ASP A 34 -13.77 -17.00 10.19
C ASP A 34 -15.19 -16.40 10.21
N LYS A 35 -15.33 -15.20 10.76
CA LYS A 35 -16.58 -14.44 10.80
C LYS A 35 -16.31 -12.95 10.59
N PRO A 36 -16.11 -12.49 9.34
CA PRO A 36 -15.74 -11.11 9.04
C PRO A 36 -16.74 -10.09 9.60
N LYS A 37 -16.21 -9.04 10.24
CA LYS A 37 -16.99 -7.94 10.81
C LYS A 37 -16.53 -6.57 10.30
N LEU A 38 -15.25 -6.46 9.96
CA LEU A 38 -14.61 -5.22 9.52
C LEU A 38 -13.91 -5.48 8.18
N ALA A 39 -13.98 -4.50 7.29
CA ALA A 39 -13.17 -4.41 6.08
C ALA A 39 -12.23 -3.20 6.19
N VAL A 40 -11.02 -3.34 5.67
CA VAL A 40 -10.00 -2.29 5.68
C VAL A 40 -9.36 -2.19 4.30
N ALA A 41 -9.09 -0.96 3.88
CA ALA A 41 -8.27 -0.64 2.73
C ALA A 41 -7.25 0.43 3.13
N VAL A 42 -5.99 0.21 2.76
CA VAL A 42 -4.87 1.12 3.00
C VAL A 42 -4.19 1.38 1.66
N MET A 43 -3.89 2.65 1.40
CA MET A 43 -3.19 3.10 0.21
C MET A 43 -2.15 4.14 0.62
N ILE A 44 -0.92 3.93 0.21
CA ILE A 44 0.21 4.83 0.42
C ILE A 44 0.67 5.26 -0.96
N ILE A 45 0.57 6.57 -1.21
CA ILE A 45 1.00 7.19 -2.45
C ILE A 45 2.51 7.40 -2.37
N ASP A 46 3.22 7.17 -3.47
CA ASP A 46 4.68 7.31 -3.53
C ASP A 46 5.36 6.51 -2.42
N ALA A 47 5.04 5.23 -2.40
CA ALA A 47 5.52 4.30 -1.41
C ALA A 47 6.94 3.83 -1.76
N SER A 48 7.78 3.74 -0.74
CA SER A 48 9.15 3.22 -0.88
C SER A 48 9.22 1.69 -1.03
N GLY A 49 8.13 1.01 -1.41
CA GLY A 49 8.03 -0.45 -1.50
C GLY A 49 6.60 -0.95 -1.67
N ASP A 50 6.43 -2.28 -1.73
CA ASP A 50 5.14 -2.90 -2.09
C ASP A 50 4.06 -2.87 -0.99
N GLY A 51 2.82 -3.18 -1.39
CA GLY A 51 1.66 -3.24 -0.50
C GLY A 51 1.77 -4.26 0.64
N GLY A 52 2.59 -5.30 0.52
CA GLY A 52 2.83 -6.30 1.58
C GLY A 52 3.80 -5.82 2.65
N THR A 53 4.82 -5.07 2.27
CA THR A 53 5.83 -4.53 3.19
C THR A 53 5.41 -3.19 3.81
N VAL A 54 4.69 -2.34 3.06
CA VAL A 54 4.32 -0.99 3.51
C VAL A 54 2.87 -0.93 4.00
N ALA A 55 1.90 -1.27 3.15
CA ALA A 55 0.48 -1.04 3.46
C ALA A 55 -0.13 -2.10 4.41
N ALA A 56 0.31 -3.36 4.32
CA ALA A 56 -0.25 -4.45 5.14
C ALA A 56 0.03 -4.32 6.65
N PRO A 57 1.24 -3.93 7.13
CA PRO A 57 1.48 -3.69 8.56
C PRO A 57 0.60 -2.58 9.14
N ILE A 58 0.33 -1.52 8.37
CA ILE A 58 -0.56 -0.42 8.76
C ILE A 58 -1.99 -0.96 8.93
N ALA A 59 -2.48 -1.75 7.97
CA ALA A 59 -3.79 -2.40 8.09
C ALA A 59 -3.87 -3.31 9.32
N GLY A 60 -2.79 -4.03 9.66
CA GLY A 60 -2.69 -4.84 10.87
C GLY A 60 -2.80 -4.03 12.16
N ALA A 61 -2.13 -2.86 12.23
CA ALA A 61 -2.23 -1.96 13.38
C ALA A 61 -3.66 -1.42 13.56
N VAL A 62 -4.30 -0.96 12.48
CA VAL A 62 -5.67 -0.44 12.49
C VAL A 62 -6.67 -1.52 12.94
N LEU A 63 -6.56 -2.73 12.40
CA LEU A 63 -7.43 -3.83 12.77
C LEU A 63 -7.22 -4.28 14.23
N SER A 64 -5.99 -4.19 14.76
CA SER A 64 -5.69 -4.57 16.15
C SER A 64 -6.22 -3.58 17.18
N ASP A 65 -6.34 -2.30 16.82
CA ASP A 65 -6.92 -1.26 17.70
C ASP A 65 -8.45 -1.27 17.67
N GLY A 66 -9.04 -1.69 16.53
CA GLY A 66 -10.49 -1.75 16.34
C GLY A 66 -11.16 -3.09 16.69
N LEU A 67 -10.39 -4.11 17.08
CA LEU A 67 -10.85 -5.44 17.52
C LEU A 67 -10.76 -5.58 19.04
#